data_AF-A0A9N8ZXS9-F1
#
_entry.id   AF-A0A9N8ZXS9-F1
#
_cell.length_a   1.000
_cell.length_b   1.000
_cell.length_c   1.000
_cell.angle_alpha   90.00
_cell.angle_beta   90.00
_cell.angle_gamma   90.00
#
_symmetry.space_group_name_H-M   'P 1'
#
loop_
_entity.id
_entity.type
_entity.pdbx_description
1 polymer ?
#
loop_
_entity_poly.entity_id
_entity_poly.type
_entity_poly.pdbx_seq_one_letter_code
_entity_poly.pdbx_strand_id
1 'polypeptide(L)'
;MKNKKEKVDKDTLYIALIQITLDKETHSDSEASFFSGIWPELKSKISGDLKVEVMFIWITRENDVDDLVEAKKKILKGRPVEINPQYTSIVTTFRWEKSQIQPEETMVSTTSEIDTVRNFLNFPGNVDIAELATALGIMNVSLEGPNGEQRRQAILDSMPLSAFFTLLGSYDDAVTSAACKVLEKLLRTMNYADIESLGLKEYLTLGLQFNSSEVRMLALSQVEKCLESEETVIDLVRSQMLPVVLEGLGYDDNLISTKVTEFLVKFVNYASGLQALFDSGSIAILDQLSHGDETVKFRVFDLVSRISISSPEAFQLCETSGALNAITSELNSNDLLLKLNAIETFSKIVQSRTGYTFLERAGTIQSLVEIMAQEDDNDIVLVSNMSLKINTINIIGVIGSNPRGLKLLNSSVSPKILCKFLDLYHSSAGDVKIACLQSISCLLGVSEESTPEISDITHQIYNQIGGDPTPLSTLLSNVKQTLEELRITSFAIMRNMALHPWGQTEMTNSREFIDYILNRSTETTKLGKEWKFTIIQTLVQAPNAENIIPSNIFDRLTRYLREGPFFVRTEAAVTFESA
;
A
#
# COMPACT_ATOMS: atom_id res chain seq x y z
N MET A 1 -11.67 55.22 0.63
CA MET A 1 -10.44 56.04 0.54
C MET A 1 -9.86 55.86 -0.85
N LYS A 2 -9.29 56.92 -1.45
CA LYS A 2 -8.86 56.98 -2.86
C LYS A 2 -7.96 55.81 -3.25
N ASN A 3 -8.40 54.96 -4.20
CA ASN A 3 -7.53 53.98 -4.87
C ASN A 3 -6.50 54.73 -5.71
N LYS A 4 -5.28 54.87 -5.17
CA LYS A 4 -4.10 55.13 -5.98
C LYS A 4 -3.91 53.88 -6.86
N LYS A 5 -4.20 53.98 -8.16
CA LYS A 5 -3.62 53.05 -9.13
C LYS A 5 -2.11 53.20 -9.01
N GLU A 6 -1.44 52.23 -8.41
CA GLU A 6 0.02 52.12 -8.50
C GLU A 6 0.36 52.02 -9.98
N LYS A 7 1.17 52.97 -10.47
CA LYS A 7 1.77 52.89 -11.80
C LYS A 7 2.60 51.62 -11.84
N VAL A 8 2.22 50.65 -12.69
CA VAL A 8 3.11 49.55 -13.07
C VAL A 8 4.29 50.19 -13.78
N ASP A 9 5.46 50.08 -13.15
CA ASP A 9 6.70 50.64 -13.65
C ASP A 9 7.22 49.72 -14.76
N LYS A 10 7.27 50.19 -16.01
CA LYS A 10 7.60 49.35 -17.19
C LYS A 10 9.00 48.72 -17.12
N ASP A 11 9.85 49.21 -16.22
CA ASP A 11 11.23 48.74 -16.03
C ASP A 11 11.38 47.81 -14.81
N THR A 12 10.27 47.23 -14.30
CA THR A 12 10.29 46.27 -13.18
C THR A 12 9.90 44.86 -13.62
N LEU A 13 10.80 43.89 -13.42
CA LEU A 13 10.54 42.47 -13.58
C LEU A 13 10.02 41.88 -12.26
N TYR A 14 8.80 41.33 -12.29
CA TYR A 14 8.18 40.68 -11.15
C TYR A 14 8.36 39.16 -11.25
N ILE A 15 8.86 38.53 -10.20
CA ILE A 15 9.06 37.08 -10.11
C ILE A 15 8.24 36.59 -8.93
N ALA A 16 7.23 35.75 -9.18
CA ALA A 16 6.41 35.15 -8.14
C ALA A 16 6.70 33.66 -8.05
N LEU A 17 7.23 33.21 -6.92
CA LEU A 17 7.38 31.79 -6.62
C LEU A 17 6.19 31.33 -5.79
N ILE A 18 5.53 30.28 -6.25
CA ILE A 18 4.35 29.71 -5.61
C ILE A 18 4.75 28.35 -5.06
N GLN A 19 4.51 28.17 -3.76
CA GLN A 19 4.64 26.89 -3.10
C GLN A 19 3.29 26.48 -2.52
N ILE A 20 2.89 25.23 -2.80
CA ILE A 20 1.64 24.64 -2.32
C ILE A 20 2.01 23.53 -1.34
N THR A 21 1.53 23.61 -0.09
CA THR A 21 1.78 22.61 0.95
C THR A 21 0.49 22.19 1.64
N LEU A 22 0.41 20.94 2.07
CA LEU A 22 -0.79 20.39 2.73
C LEU A 22 -0.93 20.83 4.19
N ASP A 23 0.17 21.14 4.87
CA ASP A 23 0.17 21.72 6.21
C ASP A 23 1.19 22.87 6.33
N LYS A 24 1.06 23.66 7.40
CA LYS A 24 1.93 24.83 7.68
C LYS A 24 3.28 24.45 8.30
N GLU A 25 3.40 23.27 8.89
CA GLU A 25 4.60 22.79 9.59
C GLU A 25 5.64 22.20 8.63
N THR A 26 5.24 21.84 7.41
CA THR A 26 6.07 21.28 6.34
C THR A 26 6.54 22.32 5.32
N HIS A 27 6.38 23.62 5.60
CA HIS A 27 6.94 24.67 4.75
C HIS A 27 8.46 24.49 4.64
N SER A 28 8.94 24.03 3.48
CA SER A 28 10.37 24.11 3.15
C SER A 28 10.80 25.57 3.11
N ASP A 29 12.05 25.86 3.45
CA ASP A 29 12.67 27.18 3.28
C ASP A 29 12.92 27.46 1.78
N SER A 30 11.84 27.74 1.05
CA SER A 30 11.85 28.01 -0.38
C SER A 30 12.47 29.36 -0.72
N GLU A 31 12.53 30.29 0.23
CA GLU A 31 13.31 31.52 0.09
C GLU A 31 14.80 31.18 0.04
N ALA A 32 15.32 30.41 1.01
CA ALA A 32 16.73 30.00 0.99
C ALA A 32 17.07 29.12 -0.21
N SER A 33 16.20 28.17 -0.56
CA SER A 33 16.41 27.26 -1.70
C SER A 33 16.42 28.01 -3.04
N PHE A 34 15.50 28.97 -3.22
CA PHE A 34 15.49 29.80 -4.43
C PHE A 34 16.75 30.67 -4.53
N PHE A 35 17.15 31.35 -3.45
CA PHE A 35 18.31 32.25 -3.49
C PHE A 35 19.65 31.52 -3.56
N SER A 36 19.75 30.28 -3.06
CA SER A 36 20.96 29.47 -3.13
C SER A 36 21.08 28.65 -4.43
N GLY A 37 19.96 28.19 -5.00
CA GLY A 37 19.94 27.33 -6.19
C GLY A 37 19.61 28.06 -7.50
N ILE A 38 18.39 28.59 -7.61
CA ILE A 38 17.82 29.08 -8.88
C ILE A 38 18.26 30.52 -9.19
N TRP A 39 18.36 31.36 -8.16
CA TRP A 39 18.66 32.78 -8.31
C TRP A 39 20.01 33.10 -8.97
N PRO A 40 21.13 32.39 -8.68
CA PRO A 40 22.40 32.63 -9.36
C PRO A 40 22.31 32.51 -10.89
N GLU A 41 21.61 31.48 -11.38
CA GLU A 41 21.38 31.27 -12.82
C GLU A 41 20.42 32.33 -13.39
N LEU A 42 19.30 32.58 -12.71
CA LEU A 42 18.30 33.52 -13.19
C LEU A 42 18.85 34.96 -13.25
N LYS A 43 19.58 35.37 -12.22
CA LYS A 43 20.25 36.68 -12.14
C LYS A 43 21.24 36.89 -13.28
N SER A 44 21.95 35.85 -13.71
CA SER A 44 22.89 35.94 -14.84
C SER A 44 22.21 36.28 -16.18
N LYS A 45 20.90 36.00 -16.29
CA LYS A 45 20.09 36.20 -17.50
C LYS A 45 19.25 37.49 -17.46
N ILE A 46 19.22 38.20 -16.34
CA ILE A 46 18.45 39.46 -16.19
C ILE A 46 19.37 40.66 -16.45
N SER A 47 18.97 41.55 -17.37
CA SER A 47 19.68 42.80 -17.65
C SER A 47 19.79 43.68 -16.41
N GLY A 48 20.98 44.21 -16.12
CA GLY A 48 21.28 44.94 -14.87
C GLY A 48 20.43 46.20 -14.62
N ASP A 49 19.83 46.76 -15.66
CA ASP A 49 19.04 47.98 -15.58
C ASP A 49 17.62 47.74 -15.06
N LEU A 50 17.08 46.51 -15.17
CA LEU A 50 15.76 46.14 -14.68
C LEU A 50 15.70 46.14 -13.15
N LYS A 51 14.66 46.74 -12.57
CA LYS A 51 14.34 46.59 -11.15
C LYS A 51 13.67 45.22 -10.97
N VAL A 52 14.14 44.40 -10.03
CA VAL A 52 13.57 43.05 -9.83
C VAL A 52 12.85 43.01 -8.49
N GLU A 53 11.62 42.52 -8.53
CA GLU A 53 10.80 42.31 -7.36
C GLU A 53 10.41 40.84 -7.26
N VAL A 54 10.80 40.19 -6.15
CA VAL A 54 10.54 38.77 -5.92
C VAL A 54 9.46 38.63 -4.85
N MET A 55 8.46 37.82 -5.14
CA MET A 55 7.32 37.55 -4.27
C MET A 55 7.23 36.05 -4.02
N PHE A 56 7.10 35.66 -2.77
CA PHE A 56 6.87 34.27 -2.38
C PHE A 56 5.44 34.13 -1.91
N ILE A 57 4.73 33.16 -2.46
CA ILE A 57 3.32 32.88 -2.18
C ILE A 57 3.24 31.47 -1.64
N TRP A 58 2.67 31.32 -0.45
CA TRP A 58 2.36 30.03 0.15
C TRP A 58 0.85 29.82 0.13
N ILE A 59 0.45 28.64 -0.34
CA ILE A 59 -0.93 28.19 -0.33
C ILE A 59 -1.00 26.96 0.56
N THR A 60 -1.70 27.09 1.68
CA THR A 60 -1.90 26.01 2.66
C THR A 60 -3.37 25.67 2.81
N ARG A 61 -3.67 24.38 2.87
CA ARG A 61 -5.03 23.87 3.10
C ARG A 61 -5.38 24.00 4.58
N GLU A 62 -6.42 24.75 4.92
CA GLU A 62 -6.86 24.88 6.32
C GLU A 62 -7.91 23.80 6.69
N ASN A 63 -8.75 23.36 5.74
CA ASN A 63 -9.66 22.19 5.80
C ASN A 63 -10.23 21.85 4.39
N ASP A 64 -11.11 20.84 4.28
CA ASP A 64 -11.58 20.25 3.00
C ASP A 64 -12.26 21.19 1.98
N VAL A 65 -12.52 22.46 2.30
CA VAL A 65 -13.29 23.39 1.45
C VAL A 65 -12.64 24.77 1.26
N ASP A 66 -11.68 25.19 2.10
CA ASP A 66 -11.11 26.55 2.05
C ASP A 66 -9.56 26.54 1.97
N ASP A 67 -9.02 27.37 1.06
CA ASP A 67 -7.57 27.61 0.87
C ASP A 67 -7.14 28.93 1.49
N LEU A 68 -6.06 28.92 2.27
CA LEU A 68 -5.43 30.12 2.83
C LEU A 68 -4.22 30.54 1.98
N VAL A 69 -4.19 31.80 1.52
CA VAL A 69 -3.09 32.35 0.73
C VAL A 69 -2.33 33.41 1.53
N GLU A 70 -1.06 33.13 1.84
CA GLU A 70 -0.10 34.10 2.42
C GLU A 70 0.88 34.57 1.34
N ALA A 71 1.03 35.88 1.15
CA ALA A 71 1.94 36.45 0.15
C ALA A 71 2.99 37.38 0.79
N LYS A 72 4.27 37.23 0.40
CA LYS A 72 5.40 38.04 0.88
C LYS A 72 6.12 38.71 -0.30
N LYS A 73 6.47 39.99 -0.21
CA LYS A 73 7.05 40.80 -1.32
C LYS A 73 8.38 41.45 -0.91
N LYS A 74 9.40 41.39 -1.78
CA LYS A 74 10.76 41.91 -1.52
C LYS A 74 11.35 42.67 -2.72
N ILE A 75 11.88 43.87 -2.48
CA ILE A 75 12.46 44.77 -3.50
C ILE A 75 13.99 44.79 -3.36
N LEU A 76 14.73 44.49 -4.43
CA LEU A 76 16.19 44.45 -4.41
C LEU A 76 16.80 45.57 -5.26
N LYS A 77 17.65 46.43 -4.65
CA LYS A 77 18.70 47.29 -5.26
C LYS A 77 19.43 48.18 -4.20
N GLY A 78 20.34 47.62 -3.38
CA GLY A 78 21.51 48.42 -2.96
C GLY A 78 22.23 48.31 -1.59
N ARG A 79 21.90 47.44 -0.60
CA ARG A 79 22.75 47.21 0.62
C ARG A 79 22.52 45.81 1.24
N PRO A 80 23.48 45.24 2.00
CA PRO A 80 23.32 43.93 2.64
C PRO A 80 22.33 44.06 3.80
N VAL A 81 21.31 43.22 3.86
CA VAL A 81 20.31 43.29 4.92
C VAL A 81 19.92 41.90 5.42
N GLU A 82 19.92 41.84 6.74
CA GLU A 82 19.63 40.77 7.69
C GLU A 82 18.20 40.20 7.56
N ILE A 83 18.09 38.91 7.87
CA ILE A 83 16.86 38.11 7.84
C ILE A 83 16.03 38.45 9.09
N ASN A 84 14.79 38.90 8.93
CA ASN A 84 13.90 39.19 10.06
C ASN A 84 12.66 38.27 10.04
N PRO A 85 12.32 37.55 11.14
CA PRO A 85 11.40 36.40 11.09
C PRO A 85 9.90 36.71 11.22
N GLN A 86 9.46 37.97 11.31
CA GLN A 86 8.05 38.26 11.58
C GLN A 86 7.44 39.28 10.61
N TYR A 87 6.86 38.80 9.52
CA TYR A 87 5.94 39.57 8.68
C TYR A 87 4.89 38.65 8.03
N THR A 88 3.60 38.98 8.17
CA THR A 88 2.46 38.25 7.57
C THR A 88 1.43 39.24 7.02
N SER A 89 0.89 38.99 5.83
CA SER A 89 -0.42 39.49 5.42
C SER A 89 -1.26 38.32 4.89
N ILE A 90 -2.53 38.27 5.31
CA ILE A 90 -3.48 37.22 4.95
C ILE A 90 -4.44 37.82 3.91
N VAL A 91 -4.54 37.20 2.74
CA VAL A 91 -5.53 37.57 1.72
C VAL A 91 -6.65 36.53 1.74
N THR A 92 -7.81 36.89 2.28
CA THR A 92 -8.91 35.95 2.53
C THR A 92 -9.99 35.90 1.44
N THR A 93 -9.90 36.65 0.34
CA THR A 93 -10.85 36.50 -0.80
C THR A 93 -10.30 37.07 -2.10
N PHE A 94 -10.55 36.39 -3.23
CA PHE A 94 -10.40 36.95 -4.57
C PHE A 94 -11.71 37.65 -4.99
N ARG A 95 -11.67 38.97 -5.17
CA ARG A 95 -12.77 39.73 -5.78
C ARG A 95 -12.43 40.03 -7.23
N TRP A 96 -13.22 39.48 -8.16
CA TRP A 96 -13.13 39.82 -9.58
C TRP A 96 -13.70 41.24 -9.82
N GLU A 97 -12.83 42.21 -10.08
CA GLU A 97 -13.23 43.50 -10.66
C GLU A 97 -13.17 43.39 -12.18
N LYS A 98 -14.33 43.39 -12.85
CA LYS A 98 -14.42 43.68 -14.30
C LYS A 98 -13.98 45.12 -14.53
N SER A 99 -12.68 45.34 -14.66
CA SER A 99 -12.19 46.56 -15.30
C SER A 99 -12.27 46.35 -16.82
N GLN A 100 -13.01 47.24 -17.48
CA GLN A 100 -13.05 47.32 -18.93
C GLN A 100 -11.65 47.61 -19.44
N ILE A 101 -10.94 46.55 -19.80
CA ILE A 101 -9.81 46.57 -20.71
C ILE A 101 -10.38 45.97 -21.98
N GLN A 102 -10.51 46.80 -23.03
CA GLN A 102 -10.66 46.25 -24.37
C GLN A 102 -9.51 45.27 -24.56
N PRO A 103 -9.77 44.00 -24.91
CA PRO A 103 -8.69 43.09 -25.19
C PRO A 103 -7.99 43.64 -26.44
N GLU A 104 -6.76 44.13 -26.29
CA GLU A 104 -5.81 43.96 -27.38
C GLU A 104 -5.69 42.46 -27.56
N GLU A 105 -6.28 41.99 -28.65
CA GLU A 105 -6.12 40.65 -29.20
C GLU A 105 -4.63 40.36 -29.36
N THR A 106 -3.99 39.89 -28.30
CA THR A 106 -2.88 38.97 -28.47
C THR A 106 -3.51 37.62 -28.72
N MET A 107 -3.87 37.41 -30.00
CA MET A 107 -4.00 36.08 -30.57
C MET A 107 -2.68 35.35 -30.33
N VAL A 108 -2.56 34.65 -29.20
CA VAL A 108 -1.73 33.45 -29.16
C VAL A 108 -2.30 32.57 -30.26
N SER A 109 -1.51 32.24 -31.28
CA SER A 109 -1.97 31.48 -32.44
C SER A 109 -2.46 30.11 -32.01
N THR A 110 -3.72 30.02 -31.62
CA THR A 110 -4.44 28.80 -31.21
C THR A 110 -4.48 27.76 -32.31
N THR A 111 -4.20 28.19 -33.54
CA THR A 111 -4.06 27.42 -34.77
C THR A 111 -2.73 26.69 -34.89
N SER A 112 -1.60 27.20 -34.40
CA SER A 112 -0.31 26.64 -34.82
C SER A 112 -0.08 25.19 -34.38
N GLU A 113 -0.36 24.78 -33.15
CA GLU A 113 -0.03 23.38 -32.75
C GLU A 113 -1.01 22.37 -33.33
N ILE A 114 -2.31 22.70 -33.32
CA ILE A 114 -3.36 21.86 -33.91
C ILE A 114 -3.13 21.74 -35.42
N ASP A 115 -2.76 22.85 -36.07
CA ASP A 115 -2.43 22.86 -37.49
C ASP A 115 -1.11 22.12 -37.75
N THR A 116 -0.09 22.22 -36.89
CA THR A 116 1.16 21.46 -37.03
C THR A 116 0.89 19.95 -36.99
N VAL A 117 0.12 19.46 -36.02
CA VAL A 117 -0.25 18.02 -35.95
C VAL A 117 -1.13 17.64 -37.14
N ARG A 118 -2.11 18.46 -37.53
CA ARG A 118 -2.97 18.19 -38.69
C ARG A 118 -2.17 18.15 -39.99
N ASN A 119 -1.23 19.08 -40.17
CA ASN A 119 -0.37 19.17 -41.34
C ASN A 119 0.57 17.97 -41.43
N PHE A 120 1.14 17.53 -40.32
CA PHE A 120 1.95 16.31 -40.27
C PHE A 120 1.13 15.08 -40.67
N LEU A 121 -0.07 14.91 -40.10
CA LEU A 121 -0.97 13.79 -40.41
C LEU A 121 -1.35 13.74 -41.90
N ASN A 122 -1.54 14.90 -42.55
CA ASN A 122 -1.85 14.98 -43.97
C ASN A 122 -0.61 14.84 -44.87
N PHE A 123 0.54 15.34 -44.41
CA PHE A 123 1.80 15.39 -45.17
C PHE A 123 3.02 15.07 -44.27
N PRO A 124 3.32 13.77 -44.04
CA PRO A 124 4.32 13.32 -43.05
C PRO A 124 5.79 13.73 -43.31
N GLY A 125 6.07 14.47 -44.39
CA GLY A 125 7.41 14.99 -44.73
C GLY A 125 7.59 16.49 -44.52
N ASN A 126 6.54 17.21 -44.12
CA ASN A 126 6.55 18.68 -44.05
C ASN A 126 6.82 19.24 -42.65
N VAL A 127 6.76 18.41 -41.61
CA VAL A 127 6.97 18.80 -40.21
C VAL A 127 7.99 17.85 -39.61
N ASP A 128 8.98 18.41 -38.90
CA ASP A 128 10.01 17.62 -38.24
C ASP A 128 9.44 16.82 -37.04
N ILE A 129 10.01 15.66 -36.76
CA ILE A 129 9.55 14.77 -35.66
C ILE A 129 9.69 15.48 -34.31
N ALA A 130 10.75 16.26 -34.11
CA ALA A 130 10.94 17.04 -32.89
C ALA A 130 9.91 18.19 -32.78
N GLU A 131 9.55 18.81 -33.91
CA GLU A 131 8.50 19.83 -33.96
C GLU A 131 7.13 19.23 -33.64
N LEU A 132 6.83 18.03 -34.17
CA LEU A 132 5.61 17.29 -33.87
C LEU A 132 5.51 16.92 -32.39
N ALA A 133 6.58 16.35 -31.81
CA ALA A 133 6.62 16.02 -30.38
C ALA A 133 6.42 17.27 -29.51
N THR A 134 7.02 18.40 -29.90
CA THR A 134 6.83 19.69 -29.22
C THR A 134 5.38 20.16 -29.29
N ALA A 135 4.75 20.10 -30.47
CA ALA A 135 3.36 20.49 -30.66
C ALA A 135 2.40 19.64 -29.81
N LEU A 136 2.60 18.31 -29.76
CA LEU A 136 1.85 17.41 -28.89
C LEU A 136 2.10 17.71 -27.40
N GLY A 137 3.32 18.05 -27.02
CA GLY A 137 3.67 18.49 -25.67
C GLY A 137 2.92 19.76 -25.25
N ILE A 138 2.83 20.75 -26.14
CA ILE A 138 2.06 21.98 -25.89
C ILE A 138 0.56 21.66 -25.78
N MET A 139 0.01 20.80 -26.66
CA MET A 139 -1.37 20.35 -26.55
C MET A 139 -1.64 19.70 -25.19
N ASN A 140 -0.77 18.78 -24.77
CA ASN A 140 -0.87 18.09 -23.49
C ASN A 140 -0.97 19.07 -22.32
N VAL A 141 -0.09 20.08 -22.26
CA VAL A 141 -0.12 21.11 -21.20
C VAL A 141 -1.40 21.96 -21.29
N SER A 142 -1.82 22.34 -22.50
CA SER A 142 -3.00 23.19 -22.70
C SER A 142 -4.32 22.54 -22.25
N LEU A 143 -4.36 21.20 -22.17
CA LEU A 143 -5.52 20.44 -21.70
C LEU A 143 -5.69 20.43 -20.18
N GLU A 144 -4.69 20.86 -19.39
CA GLU A 144 -4.73 20.88 -17.91
C GLU A 144 -5.11 22.24 -17.30
N GLY A 145 -5.36 23.26 -18.12
CA GLY A 145 -5.74 24.61 -17.67
C GLY A 145 -7.24 24.84 -17.46
N PRO A 146 -7.65 26.01 -16.94
CA PRO A 146 -9.06 26.38 -16.75
C PRO A 146 -9.89 26.43 -18.06
N ASN A 147 -9.21 26.55 -19.21
CA ASN A 147 -9.83 26.48 -20.53
C ASN A 147 -9.68 25.09 -21.19
N GLY A 148 -9.28 24.07 -20.42
CA GLY A 148 -8.96 22.74 -20.92
C GLY A 148 -10.13 22.08 -21.67
N GLU A 149 -11.37 22.30 -21.21
CA GLU A 149 -12.55 21.73 -21.87
C GLU A 149 -12.85 22.39 -23.21
N GLN A 150 -12.71 23.72 -23.30
CA GLN A 150 -12.82 24.43 -24.58
C GLN A 150 -11.73 23.98 -25.56
N ARG A 151 -10.51 23.73 -25.05
CA ARG A 151 -9.39 23.25 -25.84
C ARG A 151 -9.59 21.80 -26.30
N ARG A 152 -10.13 20.93 -25.45
CA ARG A 152 -10.53 19.55 -25.79
C ARG A 152 -11.50 19.56 -26.95
N GLN A 153 -12.57 20.37 -26.87
CA GLN A 153 -13.56 20.46 -27.94
C GLN A 153 -12.92 20.97 -29.24
N ALA A 154 -12.11 22.03 -29.19
CA ALA A 154 -11.43 22.57 -30.37
C ALA A 154 -10.51 21.54 -31.07
N ILE A 155 -9.87 20.65 -30.30
CA ILE A 155 -9.04 19.56 -30.84
C ILE A 155 -9.91 18.49 -31.51
N LEU A 156 -10.98 18.05 -30.86
CA LEU A 156 -11.87 17.01 -31.39
C LEU A 156 -12.68 17.49 -32.61
N ASP A 157 -13.02 18.78 -32.68
CA ASP A 157 -13.63 19.41 -33.86
C ASP A 157 -12.64 19.50 -35.04
N SER A 158 -11.34 19.54 -34.72
CA SER A 158 -10.26 19.75 -35.68
C SER A 158 -9.73 18.48 -36.32
N MET A 159 -9.77 17.36 -35.60
CA MET A 159 -9.30 16.06 -36.05
C MET A 159 -9.93 14.92 -35.23
N PRO A 160 -10.24 13.77 -35.85
CA PRO A 160 -10.82 12.64 -35.14
C PRO A 160 -9.78 11.96 -34.22
N LEU A 161 -10.26 11.27 -33.18
CA LEU A 161 -9.41 10.48 -32.27
C LEU A 161 -8.55 9.44 -33.02
N SER A 162 -9.10 8.85 -34.09
CA SER A 162 -8.37 7.90 -34.94
C SER A 162 -7.07 8.47 -35.50
N ALA A 163 -7.02 9.78 -35.75
CA ALA A 163 -5.83 10.45 -36.26
C ALA A 163 -4.69 10.40 -35.22
N PHE A 164 -5.01 10.61 -33.93
CA PHE A 164 -4.03 10.49 -32.85
C PHE A 164 -3.53 9.06 -32.67
N PHE A 165 -4.36 8.05 -32.90
CA PHE A 165 -3.91 6.65 -32.82
C PHE A 165 -2.87 6.31 -33.88
N THR A 166 -2.89 6.94 -35.06
CA THR A 166 -1.86 6.73 -36.09
C THR A 166 -0.47 7.23 -35.68
N LEU A 167 -0.40 8.12 -34.69
CA LEU A 167 0.85 8.65 -34.15
C LEU A 167 1.54 7.68 -33.18
N LEU A 168 0.84 6.64 -32.73
CA LEU A 168 1.37 5.66 -31.77
C LEU A 168 2.30 4.66 -32.47
N GLY A 169 3.58 4.63 -32.07
CA GLY A 169 4.61 3.68 -32.52
C GLY A 169 4.99 3.72 -34.00
N SER A 170 4.52 4.72 -34.75
CA SER A 170 4.81 4.85 -36.19
C SER A 170 6.07 5.67 -36.50
N TYR A 171 6.63 6.40 -35.53
CA TYR A 171 7.66 7.40 -35.79
C TYR A 171 8.81 7.40 -34.77
N ASP A 172 8.52 7.83 -33.54
CA ASP A 172 9.53 8.04 -32.49
C ASP A 172 8.89 7.86 -31.10
N ASP A 173 9.71 7.48 -30.12
CA ASP A 173 9.27 7.25 -28.75
C ASP A 173 8.78 8.56 -28.09
N ALA A 174 9.38 9.71 -28.39
CA ALA A 174 8.94 10.99 -27.85
C ALA A 174 7.57 11.41 -28.42
N VAL A 175 7.33 11.14 -29.70
CA VAL A 175 6.01 11.37 -30.33
C VAL A 175 4.98 10.42 -29.73
N THR A 176 5.33 9.15 -29.54
CA THR A 176 4.44 8.15 -28.92
C THR A 176 4.07 8.56 -27.49
N SER A 177 5.05 8.92 -26.66
CA SER A 177 4.82 9.36 -25.28
C SER A 177 3.99 10.64 -25.22
N ALA A 178 4.26 11.62 -26.09
CA ALA A 178 3.48 12.86 -26.15
C ALA A 178 2.04 12.62 -26.62
N ALA A 179 1.85 11.78 -27.65
CA ALA A 179 0.53 11.39 -28.15
C ALA A 179 -0.27 10.62 -27.08
N CYS A 180 0.37 9.69 -26.34
CA CYS A 180 -0.26 8.98 -25.23
C CYS A 180 -0.81 9.94 -24.17
N LYS A 181 -0.03 10.95 -23.76
CA LYS A 181 -0.46 11.95 -22.76
C LYS A 181 -1.61 12.82 -23.25
N VAL A 182 -1.60 13.22 -24.53
CA VAL A 182 -2.72 13.93 -25.15
C VAL A 182 -3.98 13.03 -25.16
N LEU A 183 -3.85 11.79 -25.63
CA LEU A 183 -4.95 10.83 -25.69
C LEU A 183 -5.53 10.53 -24.31
N GLU A 184 -4.70 10.34 -23.29
CA GLU A 184 -5.13 10.14 -21.91
C GLU A 184 -6.05 11.27 -21.46
N LYS A 185 -5.64 12.53 -21.72
CA LYS A 185 -6.43 13.70 -21.38
C LYS A 185 -7.70 13.82 -22.21
N LEU A 186 -7.64 13.58 -23.51
CA LEU A 186 -8.80 13.62 -24.41
C LEU A 186 -9.86 12.56 -24.05
N LEU A 187 -9.42 11.36 -23.66
CA LEU A 187 -10.29 10.26 -23.29
C LEU A 187 -10.77 10.34 -21.83
N ARG A 188 -10.14 11.15 -20.97
CA ARG A 188 -10.44 11.24 -19.53
C ARG A 188 -11.93 11.41 -19.18
N THR A 189 -12.69 12.19 -19.95
CA THR A 189 -14.10 12.48 -19.68
C THR A 189 -15.07 11.45 -20.26
N MET A 190 -14.58 10.52 -21.09
CA MET A 190 -15.39 9.48 -21.70
C MET A 190 -15.62 8.32 -20.72
N ASN A 191 -16.84 7.83 -20.60
CA ASN A 191 -17.15 6.59 -19.89
C ASN A 191 -16.97 5.38 -20.82
N TYR A 192 -17.23 4.17 -20.31
CA TYR A 192 -17.08 2.95 -21.13
C TYR A 192 -18.12 2.87 -22.27
N ALA A 193 -19.35 3.34 -22.06
CA ALA A 193 -20.38 3.37 -23.10
C ALA A 193 -20.00 4.31 -24.26
N ASP A 194 -19.34 5.43 -23.96
CA ASP A 194 -18.83 6.38 -24.97
C ASP A 194 -17.79 5.69 -25.86
N ILE A 195 -16.88 4.91 -25.26
CA ILE A 195 -15.86 4.11 -25.98
C ILE A 195 -16.54 3.14 -26.97
N GLU A 196 -17.63 2.51 -26.57
CA GLU A 196 -18.39 1.63 -27.45
C GLU A 196 -19.04 2.38 -28.60
N SER A 197 -19.76 3.46 -28.28
CA SER A 197 -20.52 4.26 -29.25
C SER A 197 -19.64 4.89 -30.32
N LEU A 198 -18.39 5.25 -29.96
CA LEU A 198 -17.39 5.83 -30.85
C LEU A 198 -16.58 4.77 -31.63
N GLY A 199 -16.87 3.47 -31.45
CA GLY A 199 -16.18 2.40 -32.16
C GLY A 199 -14.71 2.23 -31.77
N LEU A 200 -14.34 2.59 -30.54
CA LEU A 200 -12.93 2.61 -30.10
C LEU A 200 -12.41 1.23 -29.66
N LYS A 201 -13.28 0.21 -29.57
CA LYS A 201 -12.93 -1.14 -29.08
C LYS A 201 -11.77 -1.80 -29.85
N GLU A 202 -11.73 -1.66 -31.17
CA GLU A 202 -10.65 -2.22 -31.99
C GLU A 202 -9.31 -1.56 -31.68
N TYR A 203 -9.30 -0.23 -31.51
CA TYR A 203 -8.09 0.51 -31.14
C TYR A 203 -7.62 0.15 -29.73
N LEU A 204 -8.53 -0.09 -28.78
CA LEU A 204 -8.15 -0.56 -27.44
C LEU A 204 -7.56 -1.96 -27.49
N THR A 205 -8.15 -2.87 -28.26
CA THR A 205 -7.62 -4.23 -28.43
C THR A 205 -6.20 -4.19 -29.02
N LEU A 206 -5.98 -3.39 -30.07
CA LEU A 206 -4.65 -3.17 -30.64
C LEU A 206 -3.68 -2.50 -29.65
N GLY A 207 -4.16 -1.52 -28.86
CA GLY A 207 -3.38 -0.82 -27.86
C GLY A 207 -2.89 -1.73 -26.73
N LEU A 208 -3.71 -2.67 -26.29
CA LEU A 208 -3.35 -3.67 -25.28
C LEU A 208 -2.24 -4.64 -25.76
N GLN A 209 -2.16 -4.88 -27.07
CA GLN A 209 -1.15 -5.75 -27.70
C GLN A 209 0.06 -4.96 -28.23
N PHE A 210 0.06 -3.64 -28.09
CA PHE A 210 1.08 -2.78 -28.66
C PHE A 210 2.45 -2.98 -28.02
N ASN A 211 3.56 -2.71 -28.71
CA ASN A 211 4.91 -2.95 -28.13
C ASN A 211 5.30 -1.94 -27.04
N SER A 212 4.80 -0.71 -27.12
CA SER A 212 5.09 0.33 -26.12
C SER A 212 4.25 0.12 -24.85
N SER A 213 4.92 0.05 -23.70
CA SER A 213 4.28 -0.02 -22.38
C SER A 213 3.36 1.16 -22.11
N GLU A 214 3.71 2.37 -22.55
CA GLU A 214 2.88 3.57 -22.36
C GLU A 214 1.54 3.43 -23.10
N VAL A 215 1.56 2.85 -24.31
CA VAL A 215 0.35 2.59 -25.10
C VAL A 215 -0.51 1.52 -24.44
N ARG A 216 0.10 0.43 -23.96
CA ARG A 216 -0.61 -0.61 -23.20
C ARG A 216 -1.27 -0.06 -21.94
N MET A 217 -0.54 0.76 -21.16
CA MET A 217 -1.08 1.41 -19.96
C MET A 217 -2.26 2.32 -20.28
N LEU A 218 -2.15 3.12 -21.35
CA LEU A 218 -3.25 3.97 -21.80
C LEU A 218 -4.49 3.14 -22.15
N ALA A 219 -4.31 2.09 -22.96
CA ALA A 219 -5.40 1.21 -23.38
C ALA A 219 -6.07 0.51 -22.18
N LEU A 220 -5.26 -0.05 -21.28
CA LEU A 220 -5.74 -0.72 -20.07
C LEU A 220 -6.49 0.25 -19.14
N SER A 221 -6.03 1.50 -19.04
CA SER A 221 -6.73 2.54 -18.25
C SER A 221 -8.08 2.93 -18.86
N GLN A 222 -8.24 2.83 -20.19
CA GLN A 222 -9.55 3.02 -20.81
C GLN A 222 -10.45 1.80 -20.63
N VAL A 223 -9.89 0.58 -20.66
CA VAL A 223 -10.64 -0.65 -20.37
C VAL A 223 -11.12 -0.69 -18.92
N GLU A 224 -10.33 -0.19 -17.96
CA GLU A 224 -10.70 -0.16 -16.53
C GLU A 224 -12.01 0.60 -16.26
N LYS A 225 -12.41 1.52 -17.15
CA LYS A 225 -13.71 2.23 -17.06
C LYS A 225 -14.91 1.29 -17.17
N CYS A 226 -14.74 0.07 -17.68
CA CYS A 226 -15.81 -0.92 -17.68
C CYS A 226 -16.27 -1.28 -16.26
N LEU A 227 -15.44 -1.03 -15.23
CA LEU A 227 -15.73 -1.27 -13.82
C LEU A 227 -16.64 -0.19 -13.20
N GLU A 228 -17.32 0.62 -14.01
CA GLU A 228 -18.32 1.58 -13.53
C GLU A 228 -19.67 0.89 -13.20
N SER A 229 -20.00 -0.19 -13.91
CA SER A 229 -21.28 -0.90 -13.74
C SER A 229 -21.22 -2.36 -14.18
N GLU A 230 -22.18 -3.18 -13.75
CA GLU A 230 -22.32 -4.58 -14.20
C GLU A 230 -22.59 -4.66 -15.73
N GLU A 231 -23.34 -3.72 -16.29
CA GLU A 231 -23.67 -3.68 -17.73
C GLU A 231 -22.40 -3.52 -18.58
N THR A 232 -21.53 -2.58 -18.22
CA THR A 232 -20.27 -2.33 -18.93
C THR A 232 -19.26 -3.47 -18.75
N VAL A 233 -19.30 -4.20 -17.62
CA VAL A 233 -18.54 -5.45 -17.44
C VAL A 233 -19.05 -6.54 -18.38
N ILE A 234 -20.37 -6.71 -18.51
CA ILE A 234 -20.96 -7.67 -19.47
C ILE A 234 -20.51 -7.36 -20.90
N ASP A 235 -20.44 -6.08 -21.27
CA ASP A 235 -20.00 -5.68 -22.61
C ASP A 235 -18.50 -5.94 -22.84
N LEU A 236 -17.66 -5.78 -21.82
CA LEU A 236 -16.25 -6.21 -21.88
C LEU A 236 -16.16 -7.74 -22.07
N VAL A 237 -16.92 -8.52 -21.30
CA VAL A 237 -16.94 -10.00 -21.36
C VAL A 237 -17.34 -10.49 -22.76
N ARG A 238 -18.27 -9.80 -23.43
CA ARG A 238 -18.69 -10.11 -24.80
C ARG A 238 -17.67 -9.69 -25.87
N SER A 239 -16.66 -8.92 -25.51
CA SER A 239 -15.64 -8.42 -26.42
C SER A 239 -14.42 -9.34 -26.46
N GLN A 240 -13.56 -9.15 -27.47
CA GLN A 240 -12.27 -9.84 -27.57
C GLN A 240 -11.19 -9.25 -26.65
N MET A 241 -11.51 -8.22 -25.85
CA MET A 241 -10.52 -7.54 -25.01
C MET A 241 -10.18 -8.33 -23.74
N LEU A 242 -11.12 -9.09 -23.14
CA LEU A 242 -10.84 -9.83 -21.90
C LEU A 242 -9.69 -10.84 -22.06
N PRO A 243 -9.65 -11.70 -23.10
CA PRO A 243 -8.50 -12.57 -23.37
C PRO A 243 -7.17 -11.81 -23.45
N VAL A 244 -7.16 -10.67 -24.14
CA VAL A 244 -5.97 -9.84 -24.32
C VAL A 244 -5.52 -9.19 -22.99
N VAL A 245 -6.47 -8.79 -22.14
CA VAL A 245 -6.16 -8.30 -20.79
C VAL A 245 -5.52 -9.41 -19.96
N LEU A 246 -6.02 -10.65 -20.03
CA LEU A 246 -5.44 -11.80 -19.32
C LEU A 246 -4.01 -12.10 -19.79
N GLU A 247 -3.76 -12.08 -21.10
CA GLU A 247 -2.42 -12.22 -21.68
C GLU A 247 -1.43 -11.18 -21.14
N GLY A 248 -1.92 -10.01 -20.73
CA GLY A 248 -1.12 -8.94 -20.12
C GLY A 248 -0.45 -9.31 -18.79
N LEU A 249 -0.89 -10.38 -18.10
CA LEU A 249 -0.16 -10.97 -16.96
C LEU A 249 1.23 -11.51 -17.37
N GLY A 250 1.35 -11.93 -18.63
CA GLY A 250 2.56 -12.48 -19.23
C GLY A 250 3.56 -11.46 -19.78
N TYR A 251 3.24 -10.16 -19.74
CA TYR A 251 4.16 -9.14 -20.23
C TYR A 251 5.34 -8.91 -19.28
N ASP A 252 6.54 -8.71 -19.83
CA ASP A 252 7.76 -8.49 -19.04
C ASP A 252 7.68 -7.24 -18.14
N ASP A 253 6.91 -6.23 -18.56
CA ASP A 253 6.73 -4.98 -17.82
C ASP A 253 5.87 -5.19 -16.55
N ASN A 254 6.53 -5.08 -15.39
CA ASN A 254 5.91 -5.21 -14.09
C ASN A 254 4.79 -4.20 -13.82
N LEU A 255 4.85 -2.98 -14.38
CA LEU A 255 3.79 -1.99 -14.21
C LEU A 255 2.51 -2.44 -14.92
N ILE A 256 2.64 -3.01 -16.12
CA ILE A 256 1.49 -3.56 -16.86
C ILE A 256 0.91 -4.75 -16.11
N SER A 257 1.73 -5.74 -15.78
CA SER A 257 1.22 -6.95 -15.12
C SER A 257 0.57 -6.62 -13.77
N THR A 258 1.11 -5.67 -13.01
CA THR A 258 0.50 -5.20 -11.76
C THR A 258 -0.85 -4.54 -12.01
N LYS A 259 -0.93 -3.65 -13.03
CA LYS A 259 -2.18 -2.98 -13.39
C LYS A 259 -3.25 -3.97 -13.86
N VAL A 260 -2.87 -5.01 -14.60
CA VAL A 260 -3.76 -6.11 -15.01
C VAL A 260 -4.26 -6.88 -13.79
N THR A 261 -3.37 -7.26 -12.86
CA THR A 261 -3.76 -7.94 -11.62
C THR A 261 -4.75 -7.10 -10.82
N GLU A 262 -4.49 -5.81 -10.64
CA GLU A 262 -5.40 -4.89 -9.94
C GLU A 262 -6.76 -4.77 -10.62
N PHE A 263 -6.76 -4.67 -11.95
CA PHE A 263 -7.99 -4.67 -12.74
C PHE A 263 -8.79 -5.95 -12.52
N LEU A 264 -8.16 -7.13 -12.63
CA LEU A 264 -8.82 -8.42 -12.49
C LEU A 264 -9.38 -8.65 -11.08
N VAL A 265 -8.64 -8.23 -10.04
CA VAL A 265 -9.12 -8.28 -8.64
C VAL A 265 -10.37 -7.42 -8.43
N LYS A 266 -10.49 -6.28 -9.12
CA LYS A 266 -11.71 -5.46 -9.09
C LYS A 266 -12.83 -6.08 -9.94
N PHE A 267 -12.47 -6.62 -11.10
CA PHE A 267 -13.37 -7.22 -12.09
C PHE A 267 -14.17 -8.41 -11.52
N VAL A 268 -13.57 -9.24 -10.68
CA VAL A 268 -14.25 -10.37 -10.03
C VAL A 268 -15.28 -9.98 -8.97
N ASN A 269 -15.37 -8.70 -8.59
CA ASN A 269 -16.43 -8.22 -7.70
C ASN A 269 -17.78 -8.06 -8.42
N TYR A 270 -17.78 -8.17 -9.75
CA TYR A 270 -18.97 -8.22 -10.61
C TYR A 270 -19.31 -9.67 -10.92
N ALA A 271 -20.60 -10.02 -10.88
CA ALA A 271 -21.03 -11.41 -11.02
C ALA A 271 -20.65 -11.97 -12.40
N SER A 272 -20.85 -11.17 -13.46
CA SER A 272 -20.47 -11.52 -14.82
C SER A 272 -18.96 -11.62 -14.99
N GLY A 273 -18.20 -10.75 -14.30
CA GLY A 273 -16.75 -10.74 -14.36
C GLY A 273 -16.13 -11.97 -13.69
N LEU A 274 -16.65 -12.36 -12.52
CA LEU A 274 -16.24 -13.58 -11.83
C LEU A 274 -16.48 -14.82 -12.68
N GLN A 275 -17.68 -14.96 -13.25
CA GLN A 275 -18.02 -16.11 -14.08
C GLN A 275 -17.18 -16.17 -15.36
N ALA A 276 -16.91 -15.02 -16.00
CA ALA A 276 -16.08 -14.94 -17.20
C ALA A 276 -14.62 -15.33 -16.93
N LEU A 277 -14.05 -14.93 -15.79
CA LEU A 277 -12.66 -15.25 -15.45
C LEU A 277 -12.43 -16.75 -15.25
N PHE A 278 -13.47 -17.48 -14.84
CA PHE A 278 -13.43 -18.94 -14.65
C PHE A 278 -14.17 -19.70 -15.77
N ASP A 279 -14.41 -19.07 -16.92
CA ASP A 279 -14.85 -19.80 -18.10
C ASP A 279 -13.71 -20.63 -18.70
N SER A 280 -14.04 -21.55 -19.61
CA SER A 280 -13.04 -22.45 -20.20
C SER A 280 -11.95 -21.72 -21.01
N GLY A 281 -12.26 -20.54 -21.56
CA GLY A 281 -11.31 -19.77 -22.36
C GLY A 281 -10.29 -19.05 -21.48
N SER A 282 -10.76 -18.33 -20.46
CA SER A 282 -9.95 -17.64 -19.48
C SER A 282 -9.09 -18.62 -18.67
N ILE A 283 -9.65 -19.76 -18.26
CA ILE A 283 -8.88 -20.83 -17.59
C ILE A 283 -7.76 -21.34 -18.49
N ALA A 284 -8.01 -21.57 -19.78
CA ALA A 284 -6.97 -22.03 -20.70
C ALA A 284 -5.83 -21.02 -20.85
N ILE A 285 -6.14 -19.71 -20.85
CA ILE A 285 -5.12 -18.64 -20.89
C ILE A 285 -4.30 -18.63 -19.60
N LEU A 286 -4.96 -18.66 -18.43
CA LEU A 286 -4.27 -18.68 -17.14
C LEU A 286 -3.40 -19.94 -16.96
N ASP A 287 -3.88 -21.09 -17.45
CA ASP A 287 -3.13 -22.34 -17.45
C ASP A 287 -1.91 -22.25 -18.37
N GLN A 288 -2.07 -21.73 -19.59
CA GLN A 288 -0.95 -21.51 -20.51
C GLN A 288 0.11 -20.58 -19.92
N LEU A 289 -0.30 -19.48 -19.28
CA LEU A 289 0.60 -18.55 -18.60
C LEU A 289 1.34 -19.21 -17.43
N SER A 290 0.69 -20.18 -16.76
CA SER A 290 1.28 -20.92 -15.64
C SER A 290 2.30 -21.98 -16.06
N HIS A 291 2.34 -22.39 -17.33
CA HIS A 291 3.30 -23.38 -17.83
C HIS A 291 4.60 -22.78 -18.39
N GLY A 292 4.65 -21.45 -18.56
CA GLY A 292 5.78 -20.74 -19.16
C GLY A 292 6.83 -20.30 -18.16
N ASP A 293 7.02 -18.97 -18.09
CA ASP A 293 8.01 -18.31 -17.24
C ASP A 293 7.60 -18.36 -15.75
N GLU A 294 8.58 -18.57 -14.85
CA GLU A 294 8.33 -18.66 -13.40
C GLU A 294 7.75 -17.37 -12.83
N THR A 295 8.20 -16.21 -13.30
CA THR A 295 7.68 -14.89 -12.90
C THR A 295 6.22 -14.75 -13.30
N VAL A 296 5.87 -15.20 -14.51
CA VAL A 296 4.49 -15.18 -15.01
C VAL A 296 3.61 -16.14 -14.22
N LYS A 297 4.07 -17.37 -13.97
CA LYS A 297 3.41 -18.34 -13.10
C LYS A 297 3.11 -17.74 -11.72
N PHE A 298 4.09 -17.06 -11.12
CA PHE A 298 3.92 -16.40 -9.82
C PHE A 298 2.87 -15.29 -9.83
N ARG A 299 2.78 -14.52 -10.91
CA ARG A 299 1.72 -13.51 -11.06
C ARG A 299 0.34 -14.14 -11.15
N VAL A 300 0.21 -15.26 -11.86
CA VAL A 300 -1.06 -16.03 -11.93
C VAL A 300 -1.43 -16.56 -10.54
N PHE A 301 -0.48 -17.14 -9.79
CA PHE A 301 -0.75 -17.62 -8.44
C PHE A 301 -1.11 -16.49 -7.46
N ASP A 302 -0.43 -15.34 -7.52
CA ASP A 302 -0.80 -14.19 -6.69
C ASP A 302 -2.21 -13.70 -7.03
N LEU A 303 -2.57 -13.63 -8.31
CA LEU A 303 -3.94 -13.31 -8.74
C LEU A 303 -4.97 -14.29 -8.18
N VAL A 304 -4.76 -15.60 -8.37
CA VAL A 304 -5.65 -16.66 -7.86
C VAL A 304 -5.79 -16.57 -6.34
N SER A 305 -4.70 -16.29 -5.63
CA SER A 305 -4.71 -16.14 -4.17
C SER A 305 -5.63 -14.99 -3.73
N ARG A 306 -5.51 -13.82 -4.37
CA ARG A 306 -6.31 -12.63 -4.06
C ARG A 306 -7.79 -12.83 -4.39
N ILE A 307 -8.09 -13.52 -5.50
CA ILE A 307 -9.46 -13.85 -5.89
C ILE A 307 -10.07 -14.87 -4.92
N SER A 308 -9.32 -15.90 -4.52
CA SER A 308 -9.85 -16.96 -3.66
C SER A 308 -10.35 -16.45 -2.31
N ILE A 309 -9.77 -15.35 -1.81
CA ILE A 309 -10.17 -14.75 -0.52
C ILE A 309 -11.22 -13.64 -0.66
N SER A 310 -11.66 -13.29 -1.88
CA SER A 310 -12.61 -12.19 -2.09
C SER A 310 -14.05 -12.56 -1.73
N SER A 311 -14.46 -13.80 -2.01
CA SER A 311 -15.79 -14.32 -1.66
C SER A 311 -15.82 -15.84 -1.60
N PRO A 312 -16.81 -16.46 -0.91
CA PRO A 312 -16.98 -17.90 -0.90
C PRO A 312 -17.21 -18.52 -2.30
N GLU A 313 -17.90 -17.80 -3.19
CA GLU A 313 -18.13 -18.24 -4.58
C GLU A 313 -16.84 -18.21 -5.38
N ALA A 314 -16.05 -17.14 -5.26
CA ALA A 314 -14.74 -17.04 -5.90
C ALA A 314 -13.79 -18.14 -5.43
N PHE A 315 -13.78 -18.44 -4.12
CA PHE A 315 -13.03 -19.58 -3.58
C PHE A 315 -13.42 -20.89 -4.26
N GLN A 316 -14.73 -21.16 -4.36
CA GLN A 316 -15.25 -22.40 -4.96
C GLN A 316 -14.83 -22.51 -6.43
N LEU A 317 -14.89 -21.42 -7.20
CA LEU A 317 -14.45 -21.40 -8.60
C LEU A 317 -12.93 -21.60 -8.74
N CYS A 318 -12.12 -21.01 -7.86
CA CYS A 318 -10.68 -21.27 -7.81
C CYS A 318 -10.37 -22.75 -7.50
N GLU A 319 -11.19 -23.40 -6.65
CA GLU A 319 -11.05 -24.82 -6.32
C GLU A 319 -11.47 -25.73 -7.49
N THR A 320 -12.66 -25.50 -8.07
CA THR A 320 -13.21 -26.36 -9.13
C THR A 320 -12.53 -26.21 -10.48
N SER A 321 -11.96 -25.04 -10.77
CA SER A 321 -11.11 -24.81 -11.96
C SER A 321 -9.76 -25.54 -11.89
N GLY A 322 -9.37 -26.02 -10.70
CA GLY A 322 -8.06 -26.63 -10.46
C GLY A 322 -6.94 -25.63 -10.18
N ALA A 323 -7.21 -24.32 -10.20
CA ALA A 323 -6.21 -23.29 -9.95
C ALA A 323 -5.56 -23.41 -8.55
N LEU A 324 -6.35 -23.66 -7.49
CA LEU A 324 -5.80 -23.89 -6.16
C LEU A 324 -5.00 -25.21 -6.05
N ASN A 325 -5.42 -26.23 -6.81
CA ASN A 325 -4.72 -27.51 -6.84
C ASN A 325 -3.36 -27.38 -7.53
N ALA A 326 -3.25 -26.55 -8.58
CA ALA A 326 -1.98 -26.22 -9.21
C ALA A 326 -1.00 -25.62 -8.20
N ILE A 327 -1.44 -24.64 -7.39
CA ILE A 327 -0.62 -24.05 -6.32
C ILE A 327 -0.21 -25.10 -5.27
N THR A 328 -1.11 -26.03 -4.92
CA THR A 328 -0.79 -27.13 -3.98
C THR A 328 0.26 -28.08 -4.54
N SER A 329 0.22 -28.37 -5.84
CA SER A 329 1.19 -29.26 -6.48
C SER A 329 2.63 -28.74 -6.38
N GLU A 330 2.81 -27.41 -6.33
CA GLU A 330 4.12 -26.75 -6.26
C GLU A 330 4.84 -26.94 -4.92
N LEU A 331 4.13 -27.32 -3.85
CA LEU A 331 4.78 -27.75 -2.59
C LEU A 331 5.69 -28.96 -2.77
N ASN A 332 5.39 -29.78 -3.79
CA ASN A 332 6.17 -30.96 -4.14
C ASN A 332 7.26 -30.66 -5.18
N SER A 333 7.42 -29.40 -5.60
CA SER A 333 8.48 -29.00 -6.53
C SER A 333 9.87 -29.27 -5.92
N ASN A 334 10.90 -29.41 -6.76
CA ASN A 334 12.28 -29.41 -6.26
C ASN A 334 12.83 -27.97 -6.11
N ASP A 335 12.13 -26.99 -6.66
CA ASP A 335 12.51 -25.59 -6.61
C ASP A 335 12.02 -24.95 -5.30
N LEU A 336 12.96 -24.40 -4.52
CA LEU A 336 12.67 -23.77 -3.24
C LEU A 336 11.87 -22.48 -3.37
N LEU A 337 12.04 -21.73 -4.46
CA LEU A 337 11.30 -20.51 -4.72
C LEU A 337 9.84 -20.82 -5.08
N LEU A 338 9.60 -21.87 -5.87
CA LEU A 338 8.25 -22.37 -6.16
C LEU A 338 7.54 -22.81 -4.87
N LYS A 339 8.22 -23.57 -4.00
CA LYS A 339 7.67 -23.94 -2.68
C LYS A 339 7.38 -22.71 -1.81
N LEU A 340 8.32 -21.77 -1.75
CA LEU A 340 8.19 -20.58 -0.93
C LEU A 340 6.97 -19.75 -1.34
N ASN A 341 6.77 -19.56 -2.65
CA ASN A 341 5.61 -18.84 -3.16
C ASN A 341 4.30 -19.59 -2.88
N ALA A 342 4.26 -20.91 -3.07
CA ALA A 342 3.08 -21.70 -2.72
C ALA A 342 2.72 -21.54 -1.24
N ILE A 343 3.72 -21.59 -0.35
CA ILE A 343 3.56 -21.36 1.10
C ILE A 343 3.06 -19.94 1.36
N GLU A 344 3.69 -18.90 0.80
CA GLU A 344 3.23 -17.52 0.98
C GLU A 344 1.77 -17.35 0.53
N THR A 345 1.39 -17.96 -0.57
CA THR A 345 0.01 -18.00 -1.05
C THR A 345 -0.93 -18.66 -0.05
N PHE A 346 -0.55 -19.80 0.54
CA PHE A 346 -1.36 -20.45 1.57
C PHE A 346 -1.49 -19.63 2.85
N SER A 347 -0.47 -18.84 3.21
CA SER A 347 -0.55 -17.92 4.36
C SER A 347 -1.65 -16.86 4.22
N LYS A 348 -1.98 -16.49 2.98
CA LYS A 348 -3.10 -15.59 2.65
C LYS A 348 -4.44 -16.35 2.72
N ILE A 349 -4.49 -17.54 2.12
CA ILE A 349 -5.73 -18.35 1.98
C ILE A 349 -6.27 -18.86 3.32
N VAL A 350 -5.37 -19.31 4.20
CA VAL A 350 -5.72 -19.95 5.48
C VAL A 350 -6.44 -19.03 6.47
N GLN A 351 -6.42 -17.72 6.23
CA GLN A 351 -7.12 -16.72 7.05
C GLN A 351 -8.65 -16.87 6.97
N SER A 352 -9.16 -17.56 5.95
CA SER A 352 -10.60 -17.86 5.80
C SER A 352 -10.94 -19.29 6.25
N ARG A 353 -12.16 -19.50 6.78
CA ARG A 353 -12.64 -20.83 7.18
C ARG A 353 -12.66 -21.83 6.01
N THR A 354 -13.00 -21.36 4.81
CA THR A 354 -13.03 -22.19 3.59
C THR A 354 -11.61 -22.57 3.18
N GLY A 355 -10.69 -21.61 3.18
CA GLY A 355 -9.27 -21.84 2.90
C GLY A 355 -8.64 -22.84 3.86
N TYR A 356 -8.92 -22.72 5.17
CA TYR A 356 -8.49 -23.72 6.16
C TYR A 356 -8.95 -25.14 5.79
N THR A 357 -10.24 -25.30 5.49
CA THR A 357 -10.84 -26.62 5.18
C THR A 357 -10.26 -27.21 3.90
N PHE A 358 -9.97 -26.37 2.92
CA PHE A 358 -9.29 -26.77 1.70
C PHE A 358 -7.86 -27.28 1.96
N LEU A 359 -7.05 -26.56 2.72
CA LEU A 359 -5.66 -26.97 3.01
C LEU A 359 -5.57 -28.29 3.77
N GLU A 360 -6.53 -28.55 4.66
CA GLU A 360 -6.67 -29.83 5.35
C GLU A 360 -6.98 -30.96 4.36
N ARG A 361 -7.96 -30.76 3.46
CA ARG A 361 -8.34 -31.74 2.42
C ARG A 361 -7.25 -31.98 1.38
N ALA A 362 -6.50 -30.93 1.04
CA ALA A 362 -5.47 -30.96 0.00
C ALA A 362 -4.15 -31.61 0.47
N GLY A 363 -4.03 -31.97 1.75
CA GLY A 363 -2.81 -32.58 2.30
C GLY A 363 -1.65 -31.60 2.48
N THR A 364 -1.89 -30.29 2.29
CA THR A 364 -0.89 -29.23 2.46
C THR A 364 -0.28 -29.26 3.85
N ILE A 365 -1.09 -29.54 4.86
CA ILE A 365 -0.67 -29.57 6.27
C ILE A 365 0.40 -30.64 6.53
N GLN A 366 0.31 -31.81 5.88
CA GLN A 366 1.35 -32.84 5.95
C GLN A 366 2.65 -32.38 5.28
N SER A 367 2.54 -31.69 4.14
CA SER A 367 3.70 -31.17 3.41
C SER A 367 4.47 -30.11 4.23
N LEU A 368 3.76 -29.23 4.95
CA LEU A 368 4.37 -28.24 5.85
C LEU A 368 5.19 -28.91 6.96
N VAL A 369 4.73 -30.04 7.48
CA VAL A 369 5.45 -30.81 8.51
C VAL A 369 6.76 -31.38 7.97
N GLU A 370 6.73 -31.87 6.73
CA GLU A 370 7.92 -32.42 6.08
C GLU A 370 8.97 -31.33 5.87
N ILE A 371 8.54 -30.14 5.43
CA ILE A 371 9.42 -28.97 5.24
C ILE A 371 10.07 -28.53 6.55
N MET A 372 9.33 -28.50 7.67
CA MET A 372 9.91 -28.20 8.99
C MET A 372 10.96 -29.22 9.43
N ALA A 373 10.76 -30.49 9.08
CA ALA A 373 11.60 -31.59 9.54
C ALA A 373 12.86 -31.81 8.69
N GLN A 374 13.05 -31.04 7.61
CA GLN A 374 14.24 -31.15 6.76
C GLN A 374 15.48 -30.62 7.48
N GLU A 375 16.49 -31.47 7.61
CA GLU A 375 17.83 -31.10 8.08
C GLU A 375 18.58 -30.35 6.97
N ASP A 376 19.37 -29.37 7.39
CA ASP A 376 20.04 -28.43 6.48
C ASP A 376 21.43 -28.94 6.10
N ASP A 377 21.57 -29.58 4.93
CA ASP A 377 22.83 -30.21 4.51
C ASP A 377 23.79 -29.32 3.67
N ASN A 378 23.43 -28.07 3.29
CA ASN A 378 24.29 -27.24 2.40
C ASN A 378 24.13 -25.70 2.55
N ASP A 379 25.27 -24.98 2.60
CA ASP A 379 25.39 -23.55 2.98
C ASP A 379 24.60 -22.51 2.16
N ILE A 380 24.46 -22.66 0.83
CA ILE A 380 23.67 -21.73 -0.01
C ILE A 380 22.18 -22.08 0.02
N VAL A 381 21.86 -23.36 0.18
CA VAL A 381 20.51 -23.88 0.39
C VAL A 381 19.98 -23.38 1.75
N LEU A 382 20.86 -23.08 2.72
CA LEU A 382 20.49 -22.59 4.06
C LEU A 382 19.59 -21.36 4.04
N VAL A 383 19.91 -20.32 3.25
CA VAL A 383 19.16 -19.05 3.33
C VAL A 383 17.74 -19.23 2.78
N SER A 384 17.61 -19.85 1.61
CA SER A 384 16.31 -20.19 1.00
C SER A 384 15.54 -21.19 1.87
N ASN A 385 16.21 -22.18 2.46
CA ASN A 385 15.61 -23.10 3.43
C ASN A 385 15.16 -22.38 4.70
N MET A 386 15.89 -21.37 5.17
CA MET A 386 15.53 -20.65 6.38
C MET A 386 14.31 -19.77 6.16
N SER A 387 14.23 -19.07 5.02
CA SER A 387 13.02 -18.35 4.63
C SER A 387 11.82 -19.30 4.47
N LEU A 388 12.03 -20.45 3.83
CA LEU A 388 11.00 -21.49 3.70
C LEU A 388 10.54 -22.02 5.07
N LYS A 389 11.47 -22.29 5.99
CA LYS A 389 11.20 -22.72 7.36
C LYS A 389 10.43 -21.66 8.14
N ILE A 390 10.86 -20.39 8.10
CA ILE A 390 10.19 -19.27 8.78
C ILE A 390 8.76 -19.11 8.27
N ASN A 391 8.55 -19.14 6.95
CA ASN A 391 7.20 -19.03 6.38
C ASN A 391 6.32 -20.24 6.73
N THR A 392 6.90 -21.44 6.74
CA THR A 392 6.21 -22.67 7.20
C THR A 392 5.77 -22.56 8.65
N ILE A 393 6.66 -22.09 9.53
CA ILE A 393 6.40 -21.83 10.95
C ILE A 393 5.23 -20.85 11.10
N ASN A 394 5.30 -19.71 10.40
CA ASN A 394 4.27 -18.68 10.47
C ASN A 394 2.90 -19.22 10.06
N ILE A 395 2.82 -20.03 9.00
CA ILE A 395 1.55 -20.66 8.59
C ILE A 395 1.01 -21.58 9.67
N ILE A 396 1.86 -22.33 10.37
CA ILE A 396 1.42 -23.18 11.49
C ILE A 396 0.84 -22.34 12.61
N GLY A 397 1.47 -21.19 12.92
CA GLY A 397 0.91 -20.19 13.82
C GLY A 397 -0.49 -19.75 13.40
N VAL A 398 -0.68 -19.42 12.13
CA VAL A 398 -1.99 -19.00 11.59
C VAL A 398 -3.02 -20.14 11.62
N ILE A 399 -2.66 -21.36 11.19
CA ILE A 399 -3.51 -22.55 11.26
C ILE A 399 -3.99 -22.75 12.70
N GLY A 400 -3.07 -22.75 13.66
CA GLY A 400 -3.39 -23.01 15.06
C GLY A 400 -3.98 -21.81 15.81
N SER A 401 -4.12 -20.64 15.18
CA SER A 401 -4.92 -19.53 15.71
C SER A 401 -6.44 -19.78 15.62
N ASN A 402 -6.86 -20.90 15.01
CA ASN A 402 -8.22 -21.40 14.99
C ASN A 402 -8.38 -22.64 15.89
N PRO A 403 -9.49 -22.80 16.65
CA PRO A 403 -9.71 -23.99 17.49
C PRO A 403 -9.60 -25.33 16.74
N ARG A 404 -10.12 -25.42 15.50
CA ARG A 404 -10.03 -26.65 14.69
C ARG A 404 -8.59 -26.92 14.27
N GLY A 405 -7.89 -25.88 13.84
CA GLY A 405 -6.46 -25.92 13.51
C GLY A 405 -5.62 -26.37 14.69
N LEU A 406 -5.83 -25.78 15.86
CA LEU A 406 -5.08 -26.14 17.05
C LEU A 406 -5.26 -27.62 17.43
N LYS A 407 -6.50 -28.14 17.33
CA LYS A 407 -6.77 -29.57 17.55
C LYS A 407 -6.12 -30.46 16.50
N LEU A 408 -6.14 -30.05 15.23
CA LEU A 408 -5.48 -30.77 14.16
C LEU A 408 -3.96 -30.82 14.37
N LEU A 409 -3.34 -29.70 14.74
CA LEU A 409 -1.91 -29.61 15.05
C LEU A 409 -1.53 -30.51 16.24
N ASN A 410 -2.39 -30.57 17.26
CA ASN A 410 -2.22 -31.41 18.45
C ASN A 410 -2.63 -32.88 18.24
N SER A 411 -3.13 -33.25 17.05
CA SER A 411 -3.62 -34.61 16.79
C SER A 411 -2.55 -35.66 17.12
N SER A 412 -2.98 -36.73 17.78
CA SER A 412 -2.13 -37.88 18.07
C SER A 412 -1.86 -38.75 16.84
N VAL A 413 -2.61 -38.52 15.76
CA VAL A 413 -2.46 -39.20 14.47
C VAL A 413 -1.36 -38.50 13.65
N SER A 414 -0.56 -39.29 12.92
CA SER A 414 0.47 -38.74 12.03
C SER A 414 -0.16 -37.78 11.01
N PRO A 415 0.43 -36.60 10.79
CA PRO A 415 1.69 -36.12 11.36
C PRO A 415 1.55 -35.50 12.75
N LYS A 416 2.50 -35.77 13.67
CA LYS A 416 2.59 -35.10 14.99
C LYS A 416 3.12 -33.67 14.86
N ILE A 417 2.32 -32.78 14.28
CA ILE A 417 2.75 -31.43 13.85
C ILE A 417 3.23 -30.60 15.03
N LEU A 418 2.42 -30.52 16.09
CA LEU A 418 2.75 -29.70 17.24
C LEU A 418 4.03 -30.19 17.92
N CYS A 419 4.24 -31.50 18.05
CA CYS A 419 5.48 -32.04 18.61
C CYS A 419 6.70 -31.63 17.79
N LYS A 420 6.66 -31.82 16.46
CA LYS A 420 7.78 -31.44 15.58
C LYS A 420 8.05 -29.93 15.58
N PHE A 421 6.99 -29.11 15.62
CA PHE A 421 7.11 -27.66 15.75
C PHE A 421 7.79 -27.28 17.06
N LEU A 422 7.44 -27.93 18.17
CA LEU A 422 8.06 -27.67 19.48
C LEU A 422 9.51 -28.18 19.55
N ASP A 423 9.83 -29.32 18.94
CA ASP A 423 11.20 -29.80 18.81
C ASP A 423 12.07 -28.79 18.05
N LEU A 424 11.54 -28.25 16.94
CA LEU A 424 12.19 -27.18 16.17
C LEU A 424 12.34 -25.89 16.99
N TYR A 425 11.32 -25.50 17.76
CA TYR A 425 11.43 -24.38 18.69
C TYR A 425 12.60 -24.59 19.66
N HIS A 426 12.77 -25.77 20.24
CA HIS A 426 13.83 -26.06 21.21
C HIS A 426 15.23 -26.05 20.59
N SER A 427 15.38 -26.54 19.35
CA SER A 427 16.67 -26.57 18.65
C SER A 427 17.04 -25.28 17.92
N SER A 428 16.09 -24.35 17.74
CA SER A 428 16.28 -23.13 16.95
C SER A 428 17.00 -22.01 17.69
N ALA A 429 17.61 -21.10 16.91
CA ALA A 429 18.21 -19.85 17.35
C ALA A 429 17.91 -18.73 16.34
N GLY A 430 18.20 -17.48 16.70
CA GLY A 430 18.01 -16.32 15.82
C GLY A 430 16.58 -16.16 15.30
N ASP A 431 16.43 -15.83 14.03
CA ASP A 431 15.16 -15.48 13.40
C ASP A 431 14.13 -16.63 13.43
N VAL A 432 14.58 -17.89 13.31
CA VAL A 432 13.67 -19.05 13.43
C VAL A 432 13.13 -19.18 14.85
N LYS A 433 13.93 -18.88 15.89
CA LYS A 433 13.44 -18.87 17.27
C LYS A 433 12.38 -17.79 17.47
N ILE A 434 12.57 -16.61 16.86
CA ILE A 434 11.60 -15.51 16.89
C ILE A 434 10.31 -15.91 16.17
N ALA A 435 10.40 -16.49 14.97
CA ALA A 435 9.25 -16.99 14.21
C ALA A 435 8.47 -18.07 14.98
N CYS A 436 9.18 -18.99 15.66
CA CYS A 436 8.54 -19.99 16.52
C CYS A 436 7.82 -19.32 17.71
N LEU A 437 8.43 -18.33 18.37
CA LEU A 437 7.77 -17.59 19.45
C LEU A 437 6.55 -16.81 18.95
N GLN A 438 6.61 -16.23 17.76
CA GLN A 438 5.48 -15.54 17.12
C GLN A 438 4.34 -16.53 16.86
N SER A 439 4.68 -17.70 16.33
CA SER A 439 3.72 -18.77 16.09
C SER A 439 3.13 -19.29 17.39
N ILE A 440 3.93 -19.52 18.44
CA ILE A 440 3.43 -19.86 19.79
C ILE A 440 2.44 -18.80 20.29
N SER A 441 2.73 -17.51 20.10
CA SER A 441 1.80 -16.44 20.42
C SER A 441 0.46 -16.64 19.72
N CYS A 442 0.45 -16.91 18.40
CA CYS A 442 -0.76 -17.20 17.64
C CYS A 442 -1.52 -18.43 18.18
N LEU A 443 -0.82 -19.52 18.49
CA LEU A 443 -1.41 -20.74 19.06
C LEU A 443 -2.09 -20.48 20.42
N LEU A 444 -1.51 -19.61 21.25
CA LEU A 444 -2.08 -19.20 22.53
C LEU A 444 -3.23 -18.19 22.38
N GLY A 445 -3.41 -17.57 21.22
CA GLY A 445 -4.45 -16.57 21.00
C GLY A 445 -5.89 -17.11 20.92
N VAL A 446 -6.06 -18.44 20.90
CA VAL A 446 -7.36 -19.10 20.72
C VAL A 446 -8.22 -19.02 21.99
N SER A 447 -9.03 -17.98 22.16
CA SER A 447 -9.81 -17.76 23.39
C SER A 447 -11.33 -17.68 23.25
N GLU A 448 -11.88 -17.24 22.11
CA GLU A 448 -13.31 -16.93 21.97
C GLU A 448 -14.24 -18.16 22.05
N GLU A 449 -13.72 -19.35 21.72
CA GLU A 449 -14.42 -20.64 21.82
C GLU A 449 -13.62 -21.65 22.67
N SER A 450 -13.04 -21.20 23.78
CA SER A 450 -12.16 -22.04 24.60
C SER A 450 -12.93 -23.20 25.25
N THR A 451 -12.71 -24.40 24.73
CA THR A 451 -13.14 -25.67 25.34
C THR A 451 -12.06 -26.15 26.31
N PRO A 452 -12.39 -27.03 27.29
CA PRO A 452 -11.37 -27.59 28.19
C PRO A 452 -10.18 -28.19 27.43
N GLU A 453 -10.44 -28.90 26.34
CA GLU A 453 -9.41 -29.44 25.44
C GLU A 453 -8.50 -28.36 24.85
N ILE A 454 -9.05 -27.25 24.35
CA ILE A 454 -8.24 -26.13 23.82
C ILE A 454 -7.41 -25.48 24.95
N SER A 455 -8.01 -25.34 26.13
CA SER A 455 -7.31 -24.81 27.31
C SER A 455 -6.12 -25.70 27.70
N ASP A 456 -6.30 -27.03 27.67
CA ASP A 456 -5.24 -28.00 27.94
C ASP A 456 -4.11 -27.92 26.89
N ILE A 457 -4.47 -27.84 25.60
CA ILE A 457 -3.48 -27.72 24.51
C ILE A 457 -2.66 -26.44 24.65
N THR A 458 -3.33 -25.29 24.83
CA THR A 458 -2.64 -24.00 25.00
C THR A 458 -1.74 -23.97 26.24
N HIS A 459 -2.20 -24.55 27.36
CA HIS A 459 -1.38 -24.67 28.56
C HIS A 459 -0.17 -25.61 28.35
N GLN A 460 -0.35 -26.73 27.63
CA GLN A 460 0.76 -27.61 27.25
C GLN A 460 1.79 -26.87 26.39
N ILE A 461 1.37 -26.10 25.40
CA ILE A 461 2.26 -25.31 24.55
C ILE A 461 3.04 -24.28 25.37
N TYR A 462 2.37 -23.59 26.29
CA TYR A 462 3.03 -22.65 27.19
C TYR A 462 4.13 -23.32 28.03
N ASN A 463 3.85 -24.49 28.59
CA ASN A 463 4.84 -25.25 29.38
C ASN A 463 6.08 -25.65 28.54
N GLN A 464 5.93 -25.75 27.22
CA GLN A 464 7.01 -26.08 26.29
C GLN A 464 7.90 -24.88 25.94
N ILE A 465 7.53 -23.64 26.29
CA ILE A 465 8.46 -22.50 26.21
C ILE A 465 9.67 -22.76 27.14
N GLY A 466 9.42 -23.39 28.29
CA GLY A 466 10.45 -23.82 29.24
C GLY A 466 11.29 -22.68 29.83
N GLY A 467 12.42 -23.08 30.42
CA GLY A 467 13.36 -22.19 31.09
C GLY A 467 13.35 -22.34 32.61
N ASP A 468 14.35 -21.73 33.25
CA ASP A 468 14.62 -21.82 34.68
C ASP A 468 14.50 -20.42 35.30
N PRO A 469 13.58 -20.16 36.26
CA PRO A 469 12.72 -21.14 36.95
C PRO A 469 11.41 -21.51 36.23
N THR A 470 10.88 -20.67 35.35
CA THR A 470 9.57 -20.87 34.70
C THR A 470 9.52 -20.30 33.28
N PRO A 471 8.54 -20.72 32.45
CA PRO A 471 8.32 -20.07 31.16
C PRO A 471 8.00 -18.57 31.27
N LEU A 472 7.24 -18.15 32.30
CA LEU A 472 6.94 -16.74 32.51
C LEU A 472 8.20 -15.93 32.84
N SER A 473 9.13 -16.46 33.63
CA SER A 473 10.40 -15.78 33.89
C SER A 473 11.26 -15.66 32.62
N THR A 474 11.24 -16.67 31.73
CA THR A 474 11.90 -16.59 30.42
C THR A 474 11.33 -15.43 29.59
N LEU A 475 10.01 -15.32 29.50
CA LEU A 475 9.34 -14.22 28.79
C LEU A 475 9.65 -12.85 29.41
N LEU A 476 9.68 -12.76 30.75
CA LEU A 476 10.08 -11.55 31.47
C LEU A 476 11.56 -11.18 31.22
N SER A 477 12.43 -12.18 31.07
CA SER A 477 13.84 -11.93 30.73
C SER A 477 13.99 -11.41 29.29
N ASN A 478 13.15 -11.91 28.36
CA ASN A 478 13.15 -11.53 26.96
C ASN A 478 12.66 -10.09 26.75
N VAL A 479 11.61 -9.65 27.44
CA VAL A 479 11.12 -8.26 27.32
C VAL A 479 12.10 -7.22 27.85
N LYS A 480 13.07 -7.63 28.69
CA LYS A 480 14.16 -6.80 29.21
C LYS A 480 15.38 -6.75 28.27
N GLN A 481 15.42 -7.56 27.21
CA GLN A 481 16.51 -7.53 26.22
C GLN A 481 16.42 -6.28 25.33
N THR A 482 17.47 -6.02 24.54
CA THR A 482 17.51 -4.91 23.58
C THR A 482 16.87 -5.23 22.23
N LEU A 483 16.80 -6.52 21.86
CA LEU A 483 16.25 -6.97 20.58
C LEU A 483 14.72 -6.80 20.54
N GLU A 484 14.23 -5.82 19.78
CA GLU A 484 12.83 -5.40 19.81
C GLU A 484 11.84 -6.50 19.40
N GLU A 485 12.13 -7.28 18.35
CA GLU A 485 11.25 -8.37 17.90
C GLU A 485 11.04 -9.45 18.97
N LEU A 486 12.10 -9.81 19.69
CA LEU A 486 12.04 -10.76 20.79
C LEU A 486 11.17 -10.22 21.94
N ARG A 487 11.28 -8.92 22.24
CA ARG A 487 10.46 -8.26 23.26
C ARG A 487 8.98 -8.24 22.85
N ILE A 488 8.67 -7.77 21.64
CA ILE A 488 7.31 -7.69 21.09
C ILE A 488 6.65 -9.07 21.14
N THR A 489 7.36 -10.09 20.69
CA THR A 489 6.83 -11.45 20.68
C THR A 489 6.58 -11.98 22.08
N SER A 490 7.46 -11.69 23.03
CA SER A 490 7.29 -12.09 24.43
C SER A 490 6.13 -11.34 25.12
N PHE A 491 5.93 -10.06 24.80
CA PHE A 491 4.74 -9.31 25.21
C PHE A 491 3.46 -9.89 24.61
N ALA A 492 3.47 -10.25 23.32
CA ALA A 492 2.32 -10.84 22.64
C ALA A 492 1.92 -12.19 23.28
N ILE A 493 2.90 -13.05 23.61
CA ILE A 493 2.66 -14.30 24.35
C ILE A 493 2.01 -14.00 25.71
N MET A 494 2.56 -13.07 26.50
CA MET A 494 1.96 -12.69 27.78
C MET A 494 0.56 -12.10 27.61
N ARG A 495 0.31 -11.29 26.58
CA ARG A 495 -1.05 -10.79 26.29
C ARG A 495 -2.00 -11.95 26.01
N ASN A 496 -1.60 -12.95 25.22
CA ASN A 496 -2.46 -14.07 24.85
C ASN A 496 -2.66 -15.05 26.01
N MET A 497 -1.66 -15.26 26.87
CA MET A 497 -1.82 -15.98 28.14
C MET A 497 -2.93 -15.36 29.02
N ALA A 498 -3.04 -14.03 29.07
CA ALA A 498 -4.05 -13.34 29.89
C ALA A 498 -5.50 -13.63 29.44
N LEU A 499 -5.70 -14.11 28.22
CA LEU A 499 -7.00 -14.55 27.71
C LEU A 499 -7.48 -15.86 28.35
N HIS A 500 -6.58 -16.64 28.98
CA HIS A 500 -6.87 -17.95 29.53
C HIS A 500 -6.91 -17.94 31.06
N PRO A 501 -7.84 -18.69 31.71
CA PRO A 501 -7.88 -18.81 33.17
C PRO A 501 -6.58 -19.33 33.80
N TRP A 502 -5.93 -20.32 33.17
CA TRP A 502 -4.64 -20.83 33.63
C TRP A 502 -3.55 -19.75 33.55
N GLY A 503 -3.55 -18.93 32.49
CA GLY A 503 -2.57 -17.87 32.29
C GLY A 503 -2.76 -16.69 33.25
N GLN A 504 -4.01 -16.32 33.54
CA GLN A 504 -4.35 -15.35 34.59
C GLN A 504 -3.83 -15.81 35.96
N THR A 505 -4.02 -17.09 36.28
CA THR A 505 -3.54 -17.70 37.54
C THR A 505 -2.01 -17.68 37.60
N GLU A 506 -1.34 -18.12 36.54
CA GLU A 506 0.13 -18.13 36.42
C GLU A 506 0.73 -16.73 36.62
N MET A 507 0.18 -15.73 35.92
CA MET A 507 0.65 -14.35 36.01
C MET A 507 0.47 -13.74 37.40
N THR A 508 -0.67 -13.98 38.03
CA THR A 508 -1.00 -13.34 39.31
C THR A 508 -0.31 -14.01 40.49
N ASN A 509 0.06 -15.28 40.37
CA ASN A 509 0.92 -15.98 41.32
C ASN A 509 2.41 -15.59 41.19
N SER A 510 2.82 -15.07 40.04
CA SER A 510 4.19 -14.60 39.82
C SER A 510 4.41 -13.19 40.39
N ARG A 511 5.10 -13.12 41.53
CA ARG A 511 5.52 -11.83 42.11
C ARG A 511 6.39 -11.02 41.15
N GLU A 512 7.31 -11.68 40.44
CA GLU A 512 8.18 -11.01 39.46
C GLU A 512 7.36 -10.32 38.37
N PHE A 513 6.36 -11.02 37.82
CA PHE A 513 5.47 -10.46 36.82
C PHE A 513 4.69 -9.26 37.36
N ILE A 514 4.08 -9.39 38.54
CA ILE A 514 3.27 -8.31 39.14
C ILE A 514 4.12 -7.07 39.43
N ASP A 515 5.33 -7.25 39.96
CA ASP A 515 6.27 -6.16 40.23
C ASP A 515 6.74 -5.50 38.91
N TYR A 516 6.99 -6.28 37.86
CA TYR A 516 7.35 -5.76 36.55
C TYR A 516 6.18 -5.02 35.88
N ILE A 517 4.98 -5.62 35.77
CA ILE A 517 3.87 -5.09 34.97
C ILE A 517 3.27 -3.83 35.58
N LEU A 518 3.19 -3.72 36.92
CA LEU A 518 2.64 -2.55 37.60
C LEU A 518 3.64 -1.41 37.79
N ASN A 519 4.95 -1.68 37.70
CA ASN A 519 5.96 -0.64 37.84
C ASN A 519 6.10 0.19 36.56
N ARG A 520 5.73 1.47 36.63
CA ARG A 520 5.75 2.40 35.48
C ARG A 520 7.16 2.74 34.99
N SER A 521 8.21 2.50 35.78
CA SER A 521 9.60 2.79 35.37
C SER A 521 10.29 1.65 34.63
N THR A 522 9.70 0.45 34.55
CA THR A 522 10.34 -0.70 33.88
C THR A 522 10.32 -0.60 32.36
N GLU A 523 9.53 0.31 31.80
CA GLU A 523 9.44 0.56 30.35
C GLU A 523 9.49 2.06 30.07
N THR A 524 10.46 2.47 29.26
CA THR A 524 10.65 3.87 28.86
C THR A 524 10.11 4.14 27.46
N THR A 525 10.16 3.15 26.59
CA THR A 525 9.68 3.22 25.21
C THR A 525 8.17 3.36 25.12
N LYS A 526 7.67 4.07 24.09
CA LYS A 526 6.23 4.19 23.82
C LYS A 526 5.60 2.80 23.63
N LEU A 527 6.20 1.99 22.76
CA LEU A 527 5.73 0.65 22.41
C LEU A 527 5.68 -0.28 23.62
N GLY A 528 6.72 -0.29 24.47
CA GLY A 528 6.75 -1.11 25.69
C GLY A 528 5.66 -0.71 26.69
N LYS A 529 5.38 0.59 26.86
CA LYS A 529 4.29 1.08 27.71
C LYS A 529 2.91 0.66 27.17
N GLU A 530 2.72 0.72 25.86
CA GLU A 530 1.49 0.27 25.19
C GLU A 530 1.28 -1.24 25.38
N TRP A 531 2.30 -2.06 25.15
CA TRP A 531 2.23 -3.51 25.41
C TRP A 531 1.87 -3.86 26.85
N LYS A 532 2.52 -3.22 27.83
CA LYS A 532 2.20 -3.43 29.25
C LYS A 532 0.75 -3.08 29.54
N PHE A 533 0.28 -1.95 29.01
CA PHE A 533 -1.09 -1.53 29.17
C PHE A 533 -2.06 -2.52 28.53
N THR A 534 -1.78 -3.02 27.33
CA THR A 534 -2.60 -4.03 26.65
C THR A 534 -2.69 -5.34 27.44
N ILE A 535 -1.59 -5.80 28.05
CA ILE A 535 -1.61 -7.00 28.93
C ILE A 535 -2.50 -6.76 30.15
N ILE A 536 -2.36 -5.61 30.82
CA ILE A 536 -3.18 -5.25 31.98
C ILE A 536 -4.66 -5.15 31.57
N GLN A 537 -4.94 -4.48 30.46
CA GLN A 537 -6.28 -4.36 29.90
C GLN A 537 -6.88 -5.75 29.64
N THR A 538 -6.11 -6.65 29.02
CA THR A 538 -6.56 -8.02 28.73
C THR A 538 -6.86 -8.79 30.01
N LEU A 539 -6.01 -8.69 31.05
CA LEU A 539 -6.25 -9.33 32.36
C LEU A 539 -7.53 -8.82 33.03
N VAL A 540 -7.75 -7.51 33.03
CA VAL A 540 -8.91 -6.89 33.71
C VAL A 540 -10.21 -7.14 32.96
N GLN A 541 -10.16 -7.17 31.62
CA GLN A 541 -11.35 -7.36 30.77
C GLN A 541 -11.69 -8.83 30.51
N ALA A 542 -10.84 -9.78 30.94
CA ALA A 542 -11.07 -11.19 30.70
C ALA A 542 -12.34 -11.70 31.42
N PRO A 543 -13.08 -12.65 30.82
CA PRO A 543 -14.23 -13.27 31.47
C PRO A 543 -13.83 -13.88 32.83
N ASN A 544 -14.64 -13.62 33.86
CA ASN A 544 -14.41 -14.10 35.24
C ASN A 544 -13.11 -13.64 35.92
N ALA A 545 -12.45 -12.58 35.43
CA ALA A 545 -11.20 -12.07 36.01
C ALA A 545 -11.32 -11.74 37.51
N GLU A 546 -12.44 -11.16 37.96
CA GLU A 546 -12.69 -10.83 39.38
C GLU A 546 -12.68 -12.04 40.31
N ASN A 547 -12.96 -13.24 39.80
CA ASN A 547 -12.99 -14.48 40.58
C ASN A 547 -11.63 -15.21 40.57
N ILE A 548 -10.82 -15.00 39.53
CA ILE A 548 -9.53 -15.68 39.34
C ILE A 548 -8.38 -14.85 39.94
N ILE A 549 -8.41 -13.53 39.71
CA ILE A 549 -7.35 -12.62 40.13
C ILE A 549 -7.58 -12.20 41.60
N PRO A 550 -6.56 -12.32 42.48
CA PRO A 550 -6.67 -11.84 43.86
C PRO A 550 -7.10 -10.37 43.93
N SER A 551 -8.06 -10.04 44.80
CA SER A 551 -8.69 -8.71 44.85
C SER A 551 -7.70 -7.55 45.00
N ASN A 552 -6.66 -7.73 45.82
CA ASN A 552 -5.60 -6.73 46.00
C ASN A 552 -4.80 -6.45 44.71
N ILE A 553 -4.62 -7.46 43.84
CA ILE A 553 -3.97 -7.32 42.54
C ILE A 553 -4.96 -6.73 41.53
N PHE A 554 -6.20 -7.23 41.51
CA PHE A 554 -7.24 -6.76 40.60
C PHE A 554 -7.51 -5.27 40.74
N ASP A 555 -7.59 -4.75 41.97
CA ASP A 555 -7.76 -3.32 42.25
C ASP A 555 -6.60 -2.47 41.73
N ARG A 556 -5.36 -2.98 41.83
CA ARG A 556 -4.16 -2.29 41.33
C ARG A 556 -4.11 -2.27 39.80
N LEU A 557 -4.45 -3.39 39.15
CA LEU A 557 -4.57 -3.47 37.69
C LEU A 557 -5.66 -2.55 37.17
N THR A 558 -6.83 -2.54 37.80
CA THR A 558 -7.95 -1.65 37.44
C THR A 558 -7.58 -0.17 37.61
N ARG A 559 -6.86 0.18 38.68
CA ARG A 559 -6.34 1.54 38.86
C ARG A 559 -5.37 1.91 37.73
N TYR A 560 -4.43 1.02 37.40
CA TYR A 560 -3.48 1.25 36.31
C TYR A 560 -4.21 1.48 34.97
N LEU A 561 -5.23 0.67 34.69
CA LEU A 561 -6.06 0.77 33.48
C LEU A 561 -6.76 2.13 33.39
N ARG A 562 -7.33 2.63 34.50
CA ARG A 562 -7.99 3.95 34.56
C ARG A 562 -7.01 5.12 34.38
N GLU A 563 -5.80 4.99 34.91
CA GLU A 563 -4.75 6.01 34.79
C GLU A 563 -4.19 6.11 33.36
N GLY A 564 -4.18 4.99 32.61
CA GLY A 564 -3.65 4.94 31.25
C GLY A 564 -2.15 4.60 31.16
N PRO A 565 -1.64 4.34 29.94
CA PRO A 565 -0.27 3.87 29.69
C PRO A 565 0.80 4.92 30.02
N PHE A 566 0.50 6.21 29.82
CA PHE A 566 1.46 7.31 29.94
C PHE A 566 1.32 8.13 31.22
N PHE A 567 0.54 7.67 32.19
CA PHE A 567 0.36 8.38 33.45
C PHE A 567 1.68 8.53 34.22
N VAL A 568 1.97 9.75 34.65
CA VAL A 568 3.10 10.10 35.50
C VAL A 568 2.55 10.62 36.83
N ARG A 569 3.02 10.06 37.94
CA ARG A 569 2.67 10.58 39.26
C ARG A 569 3.37 11.91 39.48
N THR A 570 2.61 12.95 39.78
CA THR A 570 3.16 14.21 40.26
C THR A 570 3.67 13.99 41.68
N GLU A 571 4.99 13.92 41.86
CA GLU A 571 5.57 14.02 43.21
C GLU A 571 5.38 15.47 43.70
N ALA A 572 4.70 15.63 44.83
CA ALA A 572 4.67 16.92 45.51
C ALA A 572 6.10 17.21 45.99
N ALA A 573 6.73 18.24 45.44
CA ALA A 573 8.02 18.72 45.90
C ALA A 573 7.89 19.12 47.37
N VAL A 574 8.39 18.29 48.29
CA VAL A 574 8.57 18.68 49.69
C VAL A 574 9.72 19.67 49.70
N THR A 575 9.40 20.96 49.68
CA THR A 575 10.33 22.01 50.05
C THR A 575 10.74 21.80 51.50
N PHE A 576 11.95 21.28 51.71
CA PHE A 576 12.62 21.39 53.00
C PHE A 576 13.02 22.85 53.18
N GLU A 577 12.24 23.62 53.95
CA GLU A 577 12.75 24.85 54.56
C GLU A 577 13.74 24.43 55.66
N SER A 578 15.03 24.52 55.35
CA SER A 578 16.10 24.46 56.33
C SER A 578 16.38 25.86 56.87
N ALA A 579 16.00 26.06 58.13
CA ALA A 579 16.48 26.97 59.19
C ALA A 579 16.77 28.46 58.86
#